data_AF-A0A7U9SF45-F1
#
_entry.id   AF-A0A7U9SF45-F1
#
_cell.length_a   1.000
_cell.length_b   1.000
_cell.length_c   1.000
_cell.angle_alpha   90.00
_cell.angle_beta   90.00
_cell.angle_gamma   90.00
#
_symmetry.space_group_name_H-M   'P 1'
#
loop_
_entity.id
_entity.type
_entity.pdbx_description
1 polymer ?
#
loop_
_entity_poly.entity_id
_entity_poly.type
_entity_poly.pdbx_seq_one_letter_code
_entity_poly.pdbx_strand_id
1 'polypeptide(L)'
;MGKRTKDWVKFKRMADEEFIVAGYIQKGEHTFSLVLAKYRLSRLVYKGHVTSGVTKDAVMHLNEIGRNPFQMLPIGNESAVWVMPNQVCVVEYMPNTLHSLRQPVFKGFRDDILPEDVQVSENEIALGIRQRSIKK
;
A
#
# COMPACT_ATOMS: atom_id res chain seq x y z
N MET A 1 -40.27 -10.22 -0.56
CA MET A 1 -39.25 -10.17 -1.63
C MET A 1 -38.80 -8.72 -1.80
N GLY A 2 -37.65 -8.33 -1.25
CA GLY A 2 -37.15 -6.96 -1.33
C GLY A 2 -36.58 -6.67 -2.72
N LYS A 3 -37.30 -5.87 -3.53
CA LYS A 3 -36.79 -5.37 -4.82
C LYS A 3 -35.66 -4.37 -4.55
N ARG A 4 -34.52 -4.57 -5.20
CA ARG A 4 -33.42 -3.59 -5.22
C ARG A 4 -33.93 -2.32 -5.90
N THR A 5 -34.25 -1.29 -5.13
CA THR A 5 -34.61 0.02 -5.68
C THR A 5 -33.36 0.88 -5.86
N LYS A 6 -33.39 1.77 -6.87
CA LYS A 6 -32.29 2.71 -7.18
C LYS A 6 -32.31 3.96 -6.28
N ASP A 7 -33.17 3.97 -5.26
CA ASP A 7 -33.46 5.16 -4.43
C ASP A 7 -32.29 5.57 -3.55
N TRP A 8 -31.29 4.69 -3.37
CA TRP A 8 -30.11 4.99 -2.58
C TRP A 8 -28.86 5.16 -3.45
N VAL A 9 -28.44 6.42 -3.63
CA VAL A 9 -27.14 6.75 -4.22
C VAL A 9 -26.11 6.88 -3.10
N LYS A 10 -25.11 6.00 -3.10
CA LYS A 10 -23.98 6.08 -2.16
C LYS A 10 -22.85 6.88 -2.81
N PHE A 11 -22.52 8.05 -2.25
CA PHE A 11 -21.32 8.80 -2.63
C PHE A 11 -20.22 8.51 -1.60
N LYS A 12 -19.09 7.96 -2.05
CA LYS A 12 -17.93 7.69 -1.18
C LYS A 12 -16.87 8.75 -1.41
N ARG A 13 -16.25 9.22 -0.33
CA ARG A 13 -15.02 10.01 -0.41
C ARG A 13 -13.85 9.07 -0.62
N MET A 14 -13.25 9.14 -1.81
CA MET A 14 -12.02 8.43 -2.16
C MET A 14 -10.84 9.41 -2.16
N ALA A 15 -9.63 8.88 -2.02
CA ALA A 15 -8.39 9.62 -2.19
C ALA A 15 -7.38 8.74 -2.94
N ASP A 16 -6.54 9.39 -3.74
CA ASP A 16 -5.40 8.78 -4.39
C ASP A 16 -4.13 9.14 -3.63
N GLU A 17 -3.23 8.18 -3.46
CA GLU A 17 -1.95 8.39 -2.79
C GLU A 17 -0.87 7.48 -3.39
N GLU A 18 0.35 8.00 -3.42
CA GLU A 18 1.52 7.32 -3.94
C GLU A 18 2.14 6.39 -2.91
N PHE A 19 2.58 5.22 -3.36
CA PHE A 19 3.27 4.21 -2.57
C PHE A 19 4.43 3.61 -3.34
N ILE A 20 5.43 3.15 -2.60
CA ILE A 20 6.54 2.35 -3.14
C ILE A 20 6.11 0.88 -3.12
N VAL A 21 6.37 0.16 -4.21
CA VAL A 21 6.18 -1.28 -4.27
C VAL A 21 7.42 -1.96 -3.70
N ALA A 22 7.26 -2.65 -2.56
CA ALA A 22 8.36 -3.32 -1.86
C ALA A 22 8.33 -4.85 -2.01
N GLY A 23 7.26 -5.39 -2.58
CA GLY A 23 7.12 -6.81 -2.88
C GLY A 23 5.72 -7.13 -3.40
N TYR A 24 5.45 -8.41 -3.58
CA TYR A 24 4.12 -8.90 -3.88
C TYR A 24 3.87 -10.28 -3.26
N ILE A 25 2.58 -10.63 -3.13
CA ILE A 25 2.12 -11.95 -2.66
C ILE A 25 1.21 -12.51 -3.73
N GLN A 26 1.53 -13.72 -4.22
CA GLN A 26 0.64 -14.49 -5.08
C GLN A 26 -0.37 -15.24 -4.21
N LYS A 27 -1.65 -14.85 -4.28
CA LYS A 27 -2.75 -15.46 -3.50
C LYS A 27 -3.47 -16.58 -4.26
N GLY A 28 -3.24 -16.69 -5.55
CA GLY A 28 -3.81 -17.71 -6.44
C GLY A 28 -3.18 -17.59 -7.83
N GLU A 29 -3.66 -18.39 -8.79
CA GLU A 29 -3.06 -18.45 -10.13
C GLU A 29 -3.00 -17.09 -10.84
N HIS A 30 -4.06 -16.28 -10.68
CA HIS A 30 -4.18 -14.96 -11.32
C HIS A 30 -4.42 -13.82 -10.32
N THR A 31 -4.26 -14.08 -9.01
CA THR A 31 -4.51 -13.08 -7.97
C THR A 31 -3.22 -12.70 -7.27
N PHE A 32 -2.87 -11.42 -7.38
CA PHE A 32 -1.66 -10.86 -6.80
C PHE A 32 -2.00 -9.72 -5.84
N SER A 33 -1.13 -9.50 -4.86
CA SER A 33 -1.23 -8.36 -3.95
C SER A 33 0.10 -7.66 -3.86
N LEU A 34 0.16 -6.36 -4.09
CA LEU A 34 1.39 -5.59 -3.91
C LEU A 34 1.56 -5.24 -2.43
N VAL A 35 2.80 -5.36 -1.94
CA VAL A 35 3.24 -4.90 -0.62
C VAL A 35 3.67 -3.46 -0.74
N LEU A 36 2.98 -2.57 -0.03
CA LEU A 36 3.14 -1.13 -0.16
C LEU A 36 3.99 -0.55 0.97
N ALA A 37 4.78 0.45 0.62
CA ALA A 37 5.66 1.15 1.55
C ALA A 37 5.71 2.64 1.29
N LYS A 38 6.25 3.36 2.27
CA LYS A 38 6.72 4.75 2.15
C LYS A 38 8.06 4.89 2.84
N TYR A 39 8.85 5.88 2.46
CA TYR A 39 10.06 6.21 3.20
C TYR A 39 9.76 7.03 4.45
N ARG A 40 10.55 6.78 5.49
CA ARG A 40 10.71 7.64 6.65
C ARG A 40 12.16 7.62 7.07
N LEU A 41 12.86 8.75 6.98
CA LEU A 41 14.29 8.86 7.32
C LEU A 41 15.11 7.78 6.59
N SER A 42 14.91 7.66 5.27
CA SER A 42 15.57 6.69 4.39
C SER A 42 15.30 5.21 4.71
N ARG A 43 14.28 4.91 5.53
CA ARG A 43 13.87 3.54 5.87
C ARG A 43 12.47 3.28 5.34
N LEU A 44 12.25 2.10 4.77
CA LEU A 44 10.92 1.69 4.33
C LEU A 44 10.02 1.41 5.54
N VAL A 45 8.82 1.96 5.48
CA VAL A 45 7.73 1.76 6.42
C VAL A 45 6.60 1.06 5.69
N TYR A 46 6.21 -0.11 6.18
CA TYR A 46 5.10 -0.89 5.63
C TYR A 46 3.77 -0.12 5.72
N LYS A 47 2.97 -0.14 4.66
CA LYS A 47 1.68 0.57 4.52
C LYS A 47 0.48 -0.31 4.17
N GLY A 48 0.64 -1.63 4.24
CA GLY A 48 -0.42 -2.56 3.91
C GLY A 48 -0.28 -3.09 2.49
N HIS A 49 -1.34 -3.76 2.02
CA HIS A 49 -1.39 -4.41 0.72
C HIS A 49 -2.52 -3.87 -0.14
N VAL A 50 -2.35 -3.95 -1.45
CA VAL A 50 -3.44 -3.75 -2.43
C VAL A 50 -3.55 -4.97 -3.32
N THR A 51 -4.77 -5.47 -3.51
CA THR A 51 -5.08 -6.65 -4.35
C THR A 51 -5.93 -6.24 -5.55
N SER A 52 -6.95 -5.39 -5.33
CA SER A 52 -7.84 -4.95 -6.40
C SER A 52 -7.07 -4.09 -7.40
N GLY A 53 -7.27 -4.36 -8.70
CA GLY A 53 -6.59 -3.65 -9.79
C GLY A 53 -5.19 -4.18 -10.12
N VAL A 54 -4.59 -5.05 -9.28
CA VAL A 54 -3.25 -5.61 -9.56
C VAL A 54 -3.37 -6.72 -10.61
N THR A 55 -2.71 -6.53 -11.74
CA THR A 55 -2.65 -7.52 -12.82
C THR A 55 -1.37 -8.35 -12.74
N LYS A 56 -1.34 -9.48 -13.46
CA LYS A 56 -0.10 -10.27 -13.62
C LYS A 56 1.00 -9.42 -14.26
N ASP A 57 0.67 -8.64 -15.28
CA ASP A 57 1.64 -7.76 -15.96
C ASP A 57 2.26 -6.76 -14.99
N ALA A 58 1.47 -6.18 -14.07
CA ALA A 58 1.99 -5.25 -13.08
C ALA A 58 3.08 -5.87 -12.18
N VAL A 59 2.99 -7.18 -11.92
CA VAL A 59 3.96 -7.91 -11.10
C VAL A 59 5.17 -8.37 -11.91
N MET A 60 4.96 -8.79 -13.16
CA MET A 60 6.03 -9.34 -14.02
C MET A 60 7.15 -8.36 -14.35
N HIS A 61 6.89 -7.05 -14.26
CA HIS A 61 7.91 -6.01 -14.51
C HIS A 61 8.72 -5.64 -13.25
N LEU A 62 8.42 -6.26 -12.10
CA LEU A 62 9.12 -5.97 -10.85
C LEU A 62 10.43 -6.76 -10.75
N ASN A 63 11.47 -6.10 -10.23
CA ASN A 63 12.78 -6.71 -10.04
C ASN A 63 12.82 -7.42 -8.69
N GLU A 64 12.64 -8.75 -8.69
CA GLU A 64 12.69 -9.56 -7.47
C GLU A 64 14.06 -9.46 -6.77
N ILE A 65 14.03 -9.41 -5.44
CA ILE A 65 15.19 -9.48 -4.57
C ILE A 65 15.00 -10.61 -3.57
N GLY A 66 16.03 -11.38 -3.28
CA GLY A 66 15.95 -12.51 -2.35
C GLY A 66 15.85 -12.13 -0.86
N ARG A 67 15.69 -10.85 -0.53
CA ARG A 67 15.71 -10.36 0.86
C ARG A 67 14.64 -9.32 1.14
N ASN A 68 14.08 -9.37 2.34
CA ASN A 68 13.14 -8.37 2.87
C ASN A 68 13.82 -6.98 2.93
N PRO A 69 13.25 -5.93 2.29
CA PRO A 69 13.82 -4.58 2.30
C PRO A 69 13.40 -3.75 3.53
N PHE A 70 12.48 -4.24 4.38
CA PHE A 70 12.00 -3.54 5.57
C PHE A 70 12.88 -3.84 6.79
N GLN A 71 13.13 -2.81 7.61
CA GLN A 71 13.74 -3.01 8.93
C GLN A 71 12.76 -3.59 9.95
N MET A 72 11.48 -3.20 9.86
CA MET A 72 10.40 -3.69 10.70
C MET A 72 9.22 -4.07 9.81
N LEU A 73 8.84 -5.33 9.86
CA LEU A 73 7.75 -5.90 9.05
C LEU A 73 6.74 -6.57 9.98
N PRO A 74 5.43 -6.25 9.86
CA PRO A 74 4.39 -6.97 10.60
C PRO A 74 4.27 -8.44 10.16
N ILE A 75 3.77 -9.30 11.06
CA ILE A 75 3.39 -10.70 10.76
C ILE A 75 2.34 -10.72 9.64
N GLY A 76 2.34 -11.77 8.80
CA GLY A 76 1.40 -11.93 7.69
C GLY A 76 1.99 -11.63 6.31
N ASN A 77 3.31 -11.57 6.22
CA ASN A 77 4.09 -11.27 5.00
C ASN A 77 5.07 -12.39 4.64
N GLU A 78 4.87 -13.59 5.19
CA GLU A 78 5.81 -14.71 5.10
C GLU A 78 5.93 -15.26 3.66
N SER A 79 4.86 -15.14 2.88
CA SER A 79 4.81 -15.57 1.47
C SER A 79 5.14 -14.46 0.48
N ALA A 80 5.65 -13.31 0.94
CA ALA A 80 5.98 -12.20 0.07
C ALA A 80 7.25 -12.51 -0.75
N VAL A 81 7.15 -12.28 -2.06
CA VAL A 81 8.30 -12.14 -2.94
C VAL A 81 8.72 -10.66 -2.88
N TRP A 82 9.92 -10.42 -2.39
CA TRP A 82 10.44 -9.07 -2.22
C TRP A 82 10.94 -8.53 -3.56
N VAL A 83 10.80 -7.23 -3.77
CA VAL A 83 11.28 -6.58 -5.00
C VAL A 83 12.10 -5.35 -4.65
N MET A 84 12.95 -4.91 -5.58
CA MET A 84 13.69 -3.66 -5.44
C MET A 84 12.70 -2.51 -5.28
N PRO A 85 12.82 -1.67 -4.23
CA PRO A 85 11.87 -0.60 -3.93
C PRO A 85 12.09 0.62 -4.82
N ASN A 86 12.07 0.42 -6.14
CA ASN A 86 12.33 1.45 -7.15
C ASN A 86 11.10 1.83 -7.99
N GLN A 87 9.99 1.12 -7.84
CA GLN A 87 8.74 1.41 -8.52
C GLN A 87 7.76 2.14 -7.58
N VAL A 88 7.21 3.26 -8.06
CA VAL A 88 6.13 4.00 -7.40
C VAL A 88 4.80 3.67 -8.07
N CYS A 89 3.75 3.50 -7.28
CA CYS A 89 2.38 3.30 -7.76
C CYS A 89 1.38 4.23 -7.09
N VAL A 90 0.24 4.43 -7.75
CA VAL A 90 -0.90 5.15 -7.19
C VAL A 90 -1.94 4.14 -6.72
N VAL A 91 -2.45 4.37 -5.51
CA VAL A 91 -3.52 3.59 -4.91
C VAL A 91 -4.66 4.51 -4.53
N GLU A 92 -5.84 4.22 -5.07
CA GLU A 92 -7.10 4.83 -4.66
C GLU A 92 -7.64 4.08 -3.43
N TYR A 93 -8.05 4.79 -2.39
CA TYR A 93 -8.59 4.16 -1.18
C TYR A 93 -9.61 5.06 -0.46
N MET A 94 -10.28 4.50 0.54
CA MET A 94 -11.20 5.23 1.42
C MET A 94 -10.47 5.69 2.69
N PRO A 95 -10.21 7.00 2.87
CA PRO A 95 -9.44 7.50 4.01
C PRO A 95 -10.10 7.22 5.37
N ASN A 96 -9.27 7.13 6.40
CA ASN A 96 -9.68 6.97 7.79
C ASN A 96 -8.61 7.53 8.74
N THR A 97 -9.00 7.74 10.00
CA THR A 97 -8.13 8.31 11.05
C THR A 97 -6.98 7.40 11.47
N LEU A 98 -7.03 6.11 11.10
CA LEU A 98 -5.98 5.14 11.41
C LEU A 98 -4.93 5.05 10.30
N HIS A 99 -5.05 5.85 9.23
CA HIS A 99 -4.13 5.83 8.08
C HIS A 99 -3.97 4.43 7.47
N SER A 100 -5.05 3.64 7.53
CA SER A 100 -5.11 2.31 6.94
C SER A 100 -5.71 2.38 5.53
N LEU A 101 -5.28 1.50 4.63
CA LEU A 101 -5.84 1.40 3.29
C LEU A 101 -7.16 0.64 3.31
N ARG A 102 -8.30 1.35 3.38
CA ARG A 102 -9.62 0.72 3.30
C ARG A 102 -10.11 0.70 1.85
N GLN A 103 -10.49 -0.49 1.38
CA GLN A 103 -10.92 -0.72 -0.01
C GLN A 103 -9.90 -0.21 -1.05
N PRO A 104 -8.60 -0.52 -0.91
CA PRO A 104 -7.59 0.00 -1.82
C PRO A 104 -7.72 -0.63 -3.21
N VAL A 105 -7.46 0.17 -4.23
CA VAL A 105 -7.44 -0.22 -5.64
C VAL A 105 -6.16 0.33 -6.26
N PHE A 106 -5.35 -0.55 -6.83
CA PHE A 106 -4.18 -0.16 -7.61
C PHE A 106 -4.63 0.52 -8.90
N LYS A 107 -4.10 1.71 -9.17
CA LYS A 107 -4.45 2.52 -10.35
C LYS A 107 -3.40 2.45 -11.44
N GLY A 108 -2.15 2.21 -11.09
CA GLY A 108 -1.03 2.13 -12.02
C GLY A 108 0.30 2.52 -11.38
N PHE A 109 1.37 2.34 -12.15
CA PHE A 109 2.70 2.86 -11.79
C PHE A 109 2.83 4.35 -12.17
N ARG A 110 3.75 5.04 -11.50
CA ARG A 110 4.14 6.44 -11.76
C ARG A 110 5.64 6.49 -11.94
N ASP A 111 6.08 6.60 -13.19
CA ASP A 111 7.51 6.66 -13.53
C ASP A 111 8.06 8.11 -13.43
N ASP A 112 7.18 9.08 -13.22
CA ASP A 112 7.48 10.51 -13.07
C ASP A 112 7.73 10.93 -11.62
N ILE A 113 7.59 10.01 -10.66
CA ILE A 113 7.84 10.25 -9.23
C ILE A 113 8.99 9.37 -8.78
N LEU A 114 9.99 9.97 -8.15
CA LEU A 114 11.10 9.23 -7.59
C LEU A 114 10.66 8.52 -6.29
N PRO A 115 11.10 7.26 -6.05
CA PRO A 115 10.78 6.53 -4.83
C PRO A 115 11.12 7.30 -3.55
N GLU A 116 12.24 8.01 -3.54
CA GLU A 116 12.69 8.87 -2.44
C GLU A 116 11.76 10.05 -2.14
N ASP A 117 10.91 10.48 -3.05
CA ASP A 117 9.93 11.54 -2.80
C ASP A 117 8.67 11.01 -2.09
N VAL A 118 8.47 9.69 -2.07
CA VAL A 118 7.30 9.05 -1.48
C VAL A 118 7.49 8.86 0.03
N GLN A 119 7.28 9.95 0.77
CA GLN A 119 7.49 10.02 2.22
C GLN A 119 6.19 9.80 3.03
N VAL A 120 6.35 9.27 4.26
CA VAL A 120 5.25 9.24 5.26
C VAL A 120 4.84 10.67 5.61
N SER A 121 3.53 10.93 5.67
CA SER A 121 3.02 12.26 5.96
C SER A 121 3.40 12.75 7.37
N GLU A 122 3.54 14.08 7.54
CA GLU A 122 3.89 14.69 8.83
C GLU A 122 2.89 14.33 9.94
N ASN A 123 1.60 14.26 9.59
CA ASN A 123 0.53 13.90 10.52
C ASN A 123 0.72 12.47 11.10
N GLU A 124 1.14 11.52 10.26
CA GLU A 124 1.43 10.15 10.70
C GLU A 124 2.69 10.05 11.55
N ILE A 125 3.70 10.87 11.25
CA ILE A 125 4.92 10.97 12.05
C ILE A 125 4.59 11.46 13.46
N ALA A 126 3.77 12.51 13.58
CA ALA A 126 3.35 13.08 14.86
C ALA A 126 2.54 12.10 15.72
N LEU A 127 1.62 11.34 15.12
CA LEU A 127 0.84 10.30 15.83
C LEU A 127 1.72 9.16 16.34
N GLY A 128 2.71 8.73 15.56
CA GLY A 128 3.66 7.69 15.98
C GLY A 128 4.53 8.11 17.18
N ILE A 129 4.86 9.39 17.31
CA ILE A 129 5.59 9.92 18.47
C ILE A 129 4.70 9.92 19.71
N ARG A 130 3.44 10.38 19.59
CA ARG A 130 2.48 10.42 20.70
C ARG A 130 2.20 9.03 21.28
N GLN A 131 2.02 8.02 20.43
CA GLN A 131 1.76 6.64 20.91
C GLN A 131 2.96 6.01 21.62
N ARG A 132 4.20 6.38 21.27
CA ARG A 132 5.41 5.90 21.99
C ARG A 132 5.56 6.55 23.37
N SER A 133 5.06 7.77 23.56
CA SER A 133 5.15 8.49 24.85
C SER A 133 4.18 7.97 25.92
N ILE A 134 3.15 7.22 25.54
CA ILE A 134 2.09 6.72 26.45
C ILE A 134 2.43 5.30 26.98
N LYS A 135 3.45 4.63 26.43
CA LYS A 135 3.91 3.29 26.86
C LYS A 135 5.13 3.37 27.82
N LYS A 136 5.11 4.27 28.79
CA LYS A 136 6.04 4.27 29.93
C LYS A 136 5.25 4.15 31.23
#